data_AF-A0A7S2MW81-F1
#
_entry.id   AF-A0A7S2MW81-F1
#
_cell.length_a   1.000
_cell.length_b   1.000
_cell.length_c   1.000
_cell.angle_alpha   90.00
_cell.angle_beta   90.00
_cell.angle_gamma   90.00
#
_symmetry.space_group_name_H-M   'P 1'
#
loop_
_entity.id
_entity.type
_entity.pdbx_description
1 polymer ?
#
loop_
_entity_poly.entity_id
_entity_poly.type
_entity_poly.pdbx_seq_one_letter_code
_entity_poly.pdbx_strand_id
1 'polypeptide(L)'
;MLTQRTVSESKGKDMNVAPRHAPTCGKSLFSRGLFLARRVFRSRLHCTLLALVTLLGLRNLELQNSLYKTKINASSPDPVGGFKNKIRPRSPEPVWVLAYPNSGTTYTLALMEQVTNYSMATNYMGDVLQPVPDIPLYEDLPEGPFWRGPSIKPLPETTVLVKTHCAGYKEHHKEDAHKIYSLTVETFIRECGRTTIYGDPSKRLVNSRERQQRDGYYDSSEVQKALHIFRNPFDNLVARFNNYHFKKSRGSHRVRYEKNREGFRAFCHDRNADFDEKYRDIEMTNVVKELAKRTICYDNAMAYVLWHNRAFETRDRMKLNTLQFRYEDYETKFGETLPRLLKFLDLPERGTPLEFHAGHHYFDYYTQED
;
A
#
# COMPACT_ATOMS: atom_id res chain seq x y z
N MET A 1 -7.28 -0.53 36.42
CA MET A 1 -6.15 -0.94 37.27
C MET A 1 -4.91 -1.04 36.39
N LEU A 2 -4.06 -0.02 36.43
CA LEU A 2 -2.83 0.11 35.63
C LEU A 2 -1.65 -0.03 36.58
N THR A 3 -0.89 -1.12 36.47
CA THR A 3 0.35 -1.33 37.22
C THR A 3 1.54 -0.79 36.42
N GLN A 4 2.17 0.26 36.97
CA GLN A 4 3.44 0.80 36.51
C GLN A 4 4.57 -0.21 36.78
N ARG A 5 5.42 -0.46 35.78
CA ARG A 5 6.70 -1.15 35.95
C ARG A 5 7.83 -0.13 36.00
N THR A 6 8.56 -0.16 37.09
CA THR A 6 9.79 0.58 37.37
C THR A 6 10.94 0.07 36.50
N VAL A 7 11.72 1.01 35.97
CA VAL A 7 12.99 0.76 35.26
C VAL A 7 14.12 0.87 36.28
N SER A 8 14.95 -0.17 36.41
CA SER A 8 16.16 -0.14 37.23
C SER A 8 17.36 0.31 36.40
N GLU A 9 18.05 1.34 36.90
CA GLU A 9 19.35 1.82 36.42
C GLU A 9 20.43 0.76 36.61
N SER A 10 21.28 0.54 35.59
CA SER A 10 22.55 -0.15 35.75
C SER A 10 23.70 0.78 35.36
N LYS A 11 24.65 0.87 36.30
CA LYS A 11 25.83 1.74 36.28
C LYS A 11 26.91 1.21 35.34
N GLY A 12 27.55 2.16 34.64
CA GLY A 12 28.99 2.36 34.52
C GLY A 12 29.90 1.17 34.19
N LYS A 13 30.58 1.27 33.05
CA LYS A 13 31.93 0.73 32.89
C LYS A 13 32.75 1.61 31.96
N ASP A 14 33.76 2.24 32.55
CA ASP A 14 34.83 2.98 31.90
C ASP A 14 35.65 2.05 30.98
N MET A 15 35.97 2.53 29.78
CA MET A 15 37.00 1.93 28.94
C MET A 15 38.05 2.97 28.54
N ASN A 16 39.28 2.59 28.89
CA ASN A 16 40.55 3.30 28.71
C ASN A 16 40.80 3.75 27.27
N VAL A 17 41.24 5.00 27.13
CA VAL A 17 41.78 5.59 25.90
C VAL A 17 43.30 5.44 25.89
N ALA A 18 43.86 4.79 24.87
CA ALA A 18 45.29 4.75 24.57
C ALA A 18 45.64 5.71 23.39
N PRO A 19 46.88 6.21 23.29
CA PRO A 19 47.17 7.42 22.52
C PRO A 19 47.66 7.19 21.07
N ARG A 20 47.26 8.15 20.21
CA ARG A 20 47.89 8.76 19.02
C ARG A 20 49.00 8.01 18.26
N HIS A 21 48.77 7.82 16.95
CA HIS A 21 49.81 7.91 15.92
C HIS A 21 49.43 8.96 14.86
N ALA A 22 50.39 9.80 14.51
CA ALA A 22 50.30 10.85 13.49
C ALA A 22 50.47 10.27 12.07
N PRO A 23 49.80 10.81 11.05
CA PRO A 23 50.07 10.43 9.67
C PRO A 23 51.14 11.32 9.03
N THR A 24 52.10 10.67 8.39
CA THR A 24 53.12 11.27 7.52
C THR A 24 52.50 11.81 6.23
N CYS A 25 52.80 13.06 5.91
CA CYS A 25 52.41 13.73 4.68
C CYS A 25 53.44 13.39 3.58
N GLY A 26 53.00 12.71 2.52
CA GLY A 26 53.89 12.30 1.42
C GLY A 26 53.17 12.18 0.09
N LYS A 27 53.33 13.21 -0.75
CA LYS A 27 53.43 13.19 -2.22
C LYS A 27 52.38 12.37 -3.00
N SER A 28 51.39 13.05 -3.61
CA SER A 28 50.88 12.73 -4.97
C SER A 28 49.83 13.77 -5.39
N LEU A 29 50.27 14.81 -6.10
CA LEU A 29 49.40 15.89 -6.61
C LEU A 29 49.13 15.80 -8.12
N PHE A 30 49.52 14.70 -8.79
CA PHE A 30 49.32 14.53 -10.24
C PHE A 30 48.29 13.46 -10.64
N SER A 31 47.67 12.73 -9.71
CA SER A 31 46.64 11.71 -10.02
C SER A 31 45.19 12.12 -9.69
N ARG A 32 44.97 13.26 -9.00
CA ARG A 32 43.62 13.69 -8.57
C ARG A 32 42.79 14.34 -9.68
N GLY A 33 43.41 14.96 -10.68
CA GLY A 33 42.69 15.64 -11.78
C GLY A 33 41.93 14.68 -12.70
N LEU A 34 42.52 13.52 -13.03
CA LEU A 34 41.88 12.52 -13.89
C LEU A 34 40.74 11.75 -13.19
N PHE A 35 40.81 11.63 -11.86
CA PHE A 35 39.81 10.92 -11.06
C PHE A 35 38.54 11.75 -10.87
N LEU A 36 38.67 13.06 -10.66
CA LEU A 36 37.54 14.00 -10.57
C LEU A 36 36.83 14.18 -11.92
N ALA A 37 37.56 14.27 -13.03
CA ALA A 37 36.96 14.34 -14.36
C ALA A 37 36.14 13.08 -14.70
N ARG A 38 36.67 11.87 -14.39
CA ARG A 38 35.92 10.61 -14.59
C ARG A 38 34.68 10.48 -13.69
N ARG A 39 34.70 11.03 -12.47
CA ARG A 39 33.55 10.99 -11.55
C ARG A 39 32.45 11.96 -11.99
N VAL A 40 32.81 13.17 -12.42
CA VAL A 40 31.86 14.17 -12.94
C VAL A 40 31.26 13.71 -14.27
N PHE A 41 32.05 13.09 -15.16
CA PHE A 41 31.54 12.56 -16.43
C PHE A 41 30.61 11.35 -16.22
N ARG A 42 30.95 10.42 -15.31
CA ARG A 42 30.06 9.29 -14.97
C ARG A 42 28.76 9.72 -14.30
N SER A 43 28.81 10.75 -13.44
CA SER A 43 27.62 11.30 -12.78
C SER A 43 26.68 11.98 -13.78
N ARG A 44 27.21 12.80 -14.70
CA ARG A 44 26.40 13.43 -15.75
C ARG A 44 25.80 12.39 -16.71
N LEU A 45 26.58 11.39 -17.10
CA LEU A 45 26.08 10.31 -17.97
C LEU A 45 24.98 9.48 -17.28
N HIS A 46 25.10 9.21 -15.98
CA HIS A 46 24.05 8.53 -15.21
C HIS A 46 22.76 9.37 -15.12
N CYS A 47 22.86 10.67 -14.84
CA CYS A 47 21.67 11.53 -14.78
C CYS A 47 20.97 11.65 -16.14
N THR A 48 21.73 11.76 -17.23
CA THR A 48 21.15 11.80 -18.58
C THR A 48 20.52 10.47 -18.98
N LEU A 49 21.14 9.34 -18.62
CA LEU A 49 20.59 8.01 -18.87
C LEU A 49 19.33 7.75 -18.04
N LEU A 50 19.31 8.15 -16.76
CA LEU A 50 18.12 8.02 -15.90
C LEU A 50 16.96 8.84 -16.47
N ALA A 51 17.21 10.11 -16.85
CA ALA A 51 16.19 10.97 -17.46
C ALA A 51 15.68 10.39 -18.79
N LEU A 52 16.55 9.81 -19.63
CA LEU A 52 16.15 9.12 -20.85
C LEU A 52 15.31 7.87 -20.56
N VAL A 53 15.66 7.07 -19.55
CA VAL A 53 14.87 5.89 -19.14
C VAL A 53 13.52 6.33 -18.57
N THR A 54 13.45 7.41 -17.80
CA THR A 54 12.17 7.95 -17.31
C THR A 54 11.32 8.48 -18.46
N LEU A 55 11.89 9.23 -19.40
CA LEU A 55 11.17 9.76 -20.56
C LEU A 55 10.73 8.66 -21.53
N LEU A 56 11.56 7.64 -21.77
CA LEU A 56 11.21 6.48 -22.57
C LEU A 56 10.19 5.60 -21.86
N GLY A 57 10.29 5.44 -20.53
CA GLY A 57 9.30 4.75 -19.72
C GLY A 57 7.93 5.44 -19.77
N LEU A 58 7.89 6.77 -19.64
CA LEU A 58 6.67 7.57 -19.75
C LEU A 58 6.07 7.51 -21.16
N ARG A 59 6.89 7.63 -22.21
CA ARG A 59 6.42 7.46 -23.60
C ARG A 59 5.93 6.04 -23.89
N ASN A 60 6.57 5.02 -23.33
CA ASN A 60 6.14 3.64 -23.51
C ASN A 60 4.85 3.36 -22.73
N LEU A 61 4.67 3.97 -21.56
CA LEU A 61 3.38 3.97 -20.86
C LEU A 61 2.29 4.68 -21.67
N GLU A 62 2.60 5.81 -22.30
CA GLU A 62 1.66 6.55 -23.13
C GLU A 62 1.30 5.78 -24.42
N LEU A 63 2.27 5.12 -25.04
CA LEU A 63 2.07 4.24 -26.20
C LEU A 63 1.32 2.95 -25.84
N GLN A 64 1.63 2.33 -24.70
CA GLN A 64 0.87 1.17 -24.22
C GLN A 64 -0.56 1.57 -23.86
N ASN A 65 -0.77 2.73 -23.22
CA ASN A 65 -2.11 3.28 -22.98
C ASN A 65 -2.85 3.59 -24.29
N SER A 66 -2.15 4.09 -25.32
CA SER A 66 -2.73 4.34 -26.64
C SER A 66 -3.13 3.05 -27.34
N LEU A 67 -2.23 2.06 -27.41
CA LEU A 67 -2.47 0.76 -28.04
C LEU A 67 -3.56 -0.04 -27.29
N TYR A 68 -3.58 0.06 -25.96
CA TYR A 68 -4.61 -0.54 -25.12
C TYR A 68 -6.00 0.11 -25.37
N LYS A 69 -6.06 1.44 -25.52
CA LYS A 69 -7.28 2.15 -25.95
C LYS A 69 -7.75 1.70 -27.33
N THR A 70 -6.84 1.49 -28.28
CA THR A 70 -7.20 1.03 -29.63
C THR A 70 -7.71 -0.41 -29.64
N LYS A 71 -7.15 -1.30 -28.81
CA LYS A 71 -7.56 -2.71 -28.71
C LYS A 71 -8.92 -2.87 -28.02
N ILE A 72 -9.24 -2.05 -27.02
CA ILE A 72 -10.57 -2.02 -26.38
C ILE A 72 -11.67 -1.60 -27.37
N ASN A 73 -11.39 -0.63 -28.24
CA ASN A 73 -12.35 -0.18 -29.23
C ASN A 73 -12.61 -1.19 -30.37
N ALA A 74 -11.73 -2.18 -30.54
CA ALA A 74 -11.81 -3.15 -31.64
C ALA A 74 -12.44 -4.50 -31.26
N SER A 75 -12.62 -4.80 -29.97
CA SER A 75 -13.10 -6.12 -29.53
C SER A 75 -13.98 -6.12 -28.28
N SER A 76 -14.47 -4.98 -27.80
CA SER A 76 -15.49 -4.99 -26.75
C SER A 76 -16.87 -5.16 -27.38
N PRO A 77 -17.61 -6.26 -27.12
CA PRO A 77 -19.06 -6.19 -27.17
C PRO A 77 -19.51 -5.03 -26.29
N ASP A 78 -20.58 -4.34 -26.70
CA ASP A 78 -21.10 -3.17 -26.01
C ASP A 78 -21.04 -3.32 -24.49
N PRO A 79 -20.54 -2.30 -23.76
CA PRO A 79 -20.40 -2.38 -22.31
C PRO A 79 -21.78 -2.65 -21.72
N VAL A 80 -21.92 -3.83 -21.12
CA VAL A 80 -22.91 -4.20 -20.09
C VAL A 80 -24.09 -3.22 -20.07
N GLY A 81 -25.13 -3.57 -20.85
CA GLY A 81 -26.31 -2.75 -21.03
C GLY A 81 -26.82 -2.12 -19.74
N GLY A 82 -26.90 -0.80 -19.74
CA GLY A 82 -27.90 -0.02 -19.03
C GLY A 82 -28.23 -0.41 -17.59
N PHE A 83 -27.28 -0.33 -16.66
CA PHE A 83 -27.61 -0.10 -15.25
C PHE A 83 -28.09 1.36 -15.07
N LYS A 84 -29.30 1.67 -15.57
CA LYS A 84 -30.01 2.94 -15.34
C LYS A 84 -31.18 2.79 -14.36
N ASN A 85 -31.14 1.78 -13.47
CA ASN A 85 -31.97 1.87 -12.28
C ASN A 85 -31.37 2.96 -11.41
N LYS A 86 -32.14 4.02 -11.12
CA LYS A 86 -31.77 5.05 -10.14
C LYS A 86 -31.67 4.39 -8.78
N ILE A 87 -30.50 3.83 -8.45
CA ILE A 87 -30.20 3.36 -7.10
C ILE A 87 -30.31 4.59 -6.21
N ARG A 88 -31.14 4.50 -5.15
CA ARG A 88 -31.22 5.57 -4.16
C ARG A 88 -29.84 5.67 -3.50
N PRO A 89 -29.23 6.87 -3.40
CA PRO A 89 -27.96 7.01 -2.72
C PRO A 89 -28.08 6.48 -1.29
N ARG A 90 -27.20 5.56 -0.90
CA ARG A 90 -27.10 5.11 0.49
C ARG A 90 -26.41 6.21 1.31
N SER A 91 -26.88 6.41 2.54
CA SER A 91 -26.28 7.36 3.49
C SER A 91 -25.75 6.58 4.70
N PRO A 92 -24.49 6.80 5.13
CA PRO A 92 -23.48 7.60 4.43
C PRO A 92 -23.03 6.96 3.11
N GLU A 93 -22.60 7.79 2.15
CA GLU A 93 -22.03 7.33 0.89
C GLU A 93 -20.64 6.71 1.12
N PRO A 94 -20.34 5.53 0.55
CA PRO A 94 -19.05 4.89 0.74
C PRO A 94 -17.98 5.57 -0.13
N VAL A 95 -16.84 5.89 0.49
CA VAL A 95 -15.66 6.44 -0.19
C VAL A 95 -14.53 5.44 -0.11
N TRP A 96 -14.12 4.87 -1.23
CA TRP A 96 -13.04 3.89 -1.23
C TRP A 96 -11.70 4.51 -0.88
N VAL A 97 -11.01 3.94 0.11
CA VAL A 97 -9.60 4.23 0.37
C VAL A 97 -8.76 3.25 -0.45
N LEU A 98 -8.47 3.63 -1.69
CA LEU A 98 -7.61 2.90 -2.61
C LEU A 98 -6.15 3.10 -2.20
N ALA A 99 -5.58 2.12 -1.50
CA ALA A 99 -4.13 2.04 -1.37
C ALA A 99 -3.63 0.61 -1.42
N TYR A 100 -2.47 0.44 -2.05
CA TYR A 100 -1.74 -0.81 -1.99
C TYR A 100 -1.46 -1.17 -0.52
N PRO A 101 -1.51 -2.45 -0.11
CA PRO A 101 -1.34 -2.80 1.30
C PRO A 101 -0.12 -2.17 1.93
N ASN A 102 -0.26 -1.80 3.21
CA ASN A 102 0.79 -1.16 4.01
C ASN A 102 1.22 0.24 3.50
N SER A 103 0.44 0.88 2.62
CA SER A 103 0.66 2.27 2.16
C SER A 103 0.05 3.35 3.06
N GLY A 104 -0.33 3.01 4.31
CA GLY A 104 -0.80 4.01 5.28
C GLY A 104 -2.31 4.18 5.43
N THR A 105 -3.12 3.24 4.92
CA THR A 105 -4.59 3.24 5.12
C THR A 105 -4.97 3.22 6.58
N THR A 106 -4.32 2.40 7.41
CA THR A 106 -4.60 2.30 8.84
C THR A 106 -4.40 3.65 9.56
N TYR A 107 -3.29 4.35 9.30
CA TYR A 107 -3.06 5.67 9.88
C TYR A 107 -4.09 6.68 9.38
N THR A 108 -4.37 6.70 8.06
CA THR A 108 -5.34 7.64 7.47
C THR A 108 -6.73 7.46 8.09
N LEU A 109 -7.21 6.23 8.23
CA LEU A 109 -8.51 5.96 8.85
C LEU A 109 -8.50 6.39 10.32
N ALA A 110 -7.48 6.01 11.10
CA ALA A 110 -7.38 6.39 12.51
C ALA A 110 -7.31 7.92 12.70
N LEU A 111 -6.55 8.62 11.85
CA LEU A 111 -6.47 10.08 11.84
C LEU A 111 -7.86 10.67 11.57
N MET A 112 -8.54 10.22 10.52
CA MET A 112 -9.87 10.72 10.17
C MET A 112 -10.90 10.42 11.25
N GLU A 113 -10.86 9.24 11.87
CA GLU A 113 -11.72 8.94 13.01
C GLU A 113 -11.45 9.89 14.18
N GLN A 114 -10.18 10.17 14.47
CA GLN A 114 -9.79 11.04 15.57
C GLN A 114 -10.21 12.50 15.33
N VAL A 115 -9.89 13.05 14.16
CA VAL A 115 -10.15 14.47 13.86
C VAL A 115 -11.63 14.78 13.65
N THR A 116 -12.43 13.84 13.14
CA THR A 116 -13.85 14.09 12.87
C THR A 116 -14.78 13.61 13.99
N ASN A 117 -14.25 12.80 14.91
CA ASN A 117 -15.01 12.03 15.88
C ASN A 117 -16.12 11.15 15.26
N TYR A 118 -15.94 10.74 14.01
CA TYR A 118 -16.80 9.76 13.34
C TYR A 118 -16.10 8.41 13.19
N SER A 119 -16.89 7.34 13.04
CA SER A 119 -16.40 6.02 12.65
C SER A 119 -16.05 5.98 11.17
N MET A 120 -15.10 5.12 10.82
CA MET A 120 -14.83 4.71 9.44
C MET A 120 -15.21 3.24 9.26
N ALA A 121 -15.22 2.79 8.01
CA ALA A 121 -15.60 1.44 7.63
C ALA A 121 -14.45 0.67 6.94
N THR A 122 -14.62 -0.64 6.82
CA THR A 122 -13.66 -1.56 6.20
C THR A 122 -14.39 -2.68 5.48
N ASN A 123 -13.85 -3.13 4.35
CA ASN A 123 -14.34 -4.35 3.70
C ASN A 123 -13.93 -5.63 4.46
N TYR A 124 -13.09 -5.53 5.48
CA TYR A 124 -12.47 -6.67 6.14
C TYR A 124 -13.00 -6.83 7.56
N MET A 125 -13.93 -7.76 7.77
CA MET A 125 -14.37 -8.14 9.12
C MET A 125 -13.15 -8.56 9.94
N GLY A 126 -13.08 -8.18 11.21
CA GLY A 126 -11.99 -8.53 12.13
C GLY A 126 -10.66 -7.82 11.85
N ASP A 127 -10.60 -6.86 10.92
CA ASP A 127 -9.42 -6.02 10.69
C ASP A 127 -9.16 -5.05 11.86
N VAL A 128 -10.20 -4.80 12.67
CA VAL A 128 -10.07 -4.05 13.92
C VAL A 128 -9.54 -4.97 15.01
N LEU A 129 -8.39 -4.62 15.59
CA LEU A 129 -7.72 -5.41 16.64
C LEU A 129 -8.45 -5.43 18.00
N GLN A 130 -9.68 -4.91 18.08
CA GLN A 130 -10.43 -4.77 19.33
C GLN A 130 -11.64 -5.73 19.34
N PRO A 131 -12.09 -6.19 20.52
CA PRO A 131 -13.20 -7.12 20.67
C PRO A 131 -14.57 -6.42 20.50
N VAL A 132 -14.69 -5.56 19.48
CA VAL A 132 -15.93 -4.87 19.14
C VAL A 132 -16.56 -5.61 17.96
N PRO A 133 -17.87 -5.88 17.98
CA PRO A 133 -18.52 -6.52 16.83
C PRO A 133 -18.40 -5.64 15.58
N ASP A 134 -18.05 -6.26 14.47
CA ASP A 134 -18.16 -5.65 13.15
C ASP A 134 -19.65 -5.61 12.76
N ILE A 135 -20.19 -4.41 12.60
CA ILE A 135 -21.59 -4.18 12.20
C ILE A 135 -21.59 -3.84 10.71
N PRO A 136 -22.48 -4.43 9.88
CA PRO A 136 -22.69 -3.97 8.52
C PRO A 136 -23.00 -2.47 8.47
N LEU A 137 -22.41 -1.78 7.49
CA LEU A 137 -22.64 -0.36 7.27
C LEU A 137 -24.08 -0.08 6.86
N TYR A 138 -24.70 -1.01 6.13
CA TYR A 138 -26.08 -0.93 5.66
C TYR A 138 -26.84 -2.20 6.07
N GLU A 139 -28.08 -2.03 6.52
CA GLU A 139 -28.92 -3.14 7.01
C GLU A 139 -29.25 -4.16 5.91
N ASP A 140 -29.37 -3.69 4.67
CA ASP A 140 -29.66 -4.53 3.49
C ASP A 140 -28.41 -5.17 2.87
N LEU A 141 -27.21 -4.85 3.39
CA LEU A 141 -25.94 -5.47 3.00
C LEU A 141 -25.27 -6.14 4.20
N PRO A 142 -25.80 -7.28 4.70
CA PRO A 142 -25.26 -7.97 5.87
C PRO A 142 -23.81 -8.47 5.67
N GLU A 143 -23.35 -8.48 4.43
CA GLU A 143 -22.01 -8.89 4.03
C GLU A 143 -20.97 -7.77 4.07
N GLY A 144 -21.38 -6.55 4.44
CA GLY A 144 -20.50 -5.41 4.57
C GLY A 144 -20.67 -4.36 3.46
N PRO A 145 -19.86 -3.28 3.48
CA PRO A 145 -18.71 -3.05 4.35
C PRO A 145 -19.07 -2.92 5.83
N PHE A 146 -18.09 -3.04 6.72
CA PHE A 146 -18.31 -3.11 8.16
C PHE A 146 -17.75 -1.89 8.90
N TRP A 147 -18.34 -1.55 10.04
CA TRP A 147 -17.86 -0.52 10.97
C TRP A 147 -17.98 -0.99 12.43
N ARG A 148 -17.42 -0.23 13.37
CA ARG A 148 -17.30 -0.63 14.79
C ARG A 148 -18.55 -0.37 15.64
N GLY A 149 -19.64 0.04 15.01
CA GLY A 149 -20.89 0.34 15.69
C GLY A 149 -20.90 1.65 16.51
N PRO A 150 -22.09 2.03 16.99
CA PRO A 150 -22.32 3.33 17.61
C PRO A 150 -21.70 3.48 19.00
N SER A 151 -21.29 2.37 19.64
CA SER A 151 -20.65 2.38 20.97
C SER A 151 -19.24 2.98 20.97
N ILE A 152 -18.61 3.11 19.79
CA ILE A 152 -17.27 3.67 19.65
C ILE A 152 -17.34 5.13 19.17
N LYS A 153 -17.87 5.35 17.96
CA LYS A 153 -18.09 6.67 17.34
C LYS A 153 -19.30 6.56 16.40
N PRO A 154 -20.14 7.59 16.24
CA PRO A 154 -21.24 7.56 15.28
C PRO A 154 -20.74 7.49 13.84
N LEU A 155 -21.60 7.09 12.90
CA LEU A 155 -21.34 7.30 11.47
C LEU A 155 -21.56 8.78 11.10
N PRO A 156 -20.84 9.29 10.09
CA PRO A 156 -21.19 10.56 9.47
C PRO A 156 -22.50 10.44 8.68
N GLU A 157 -23.18 11.56 8.44
CA GLU A 157 -24.43 11.59 7.65
C GLU A 157 -24.17 11.58 6.14
N THR A 158 -23.03 12.15 5.71
CA THR A 158 -22.73 12.39 4.30
C THR A 158 -21.90 11.27 3.70
N THR A 159 -20.62 11.13 4.10
CA THR A 159 -19.69 10.17 3.51
C THR A 159 -18.86 9.43 4.54
N VAL A 160 -18.55 8.15 4.28
CA VAL A 160 -17.72 7.31 5.15
C VAL A 160 -16.57 6.70 4.38
N LEU A 161 -15.35 6.78 4.93
CA LEU A 161 -14.20 6.08 4.34
C LEU A 161 -14.34 4.59 4.52
N VAL A 162 -14.14 3.84 3.44
CA VAL A 162 -14.17 2.38 3.42
C VAL A 162 -12.79 1.85 3.01
N LYS A 163 -12.11 1.16 3.92
CA LYS A 163 -10.84 0.48 3.62
C LYS A 163 -11.06 -0.62 2.60
N THR A 164 -10.35 -0.56 1.48
CA THR A 164 -10.25 -1.66 0.51
C THR A 164 -8.86 -1.72 -0.11
N HIS A 165 -8.42 -2.93 -0.43
CA HIS A 165 -7.18 -3.22 -1.17
C HIS A 165 -7.47 -3.80 -2.55
N CYS A 166 -8.76 -3.89 -2.93
CA CYS A 166 -9.22 -4.47 -4.18
C CYS A 166 -8.69 -5.89 -4.40
N ALA A 167 -7.96 -6.15 -5.50
CA ALA A 167 -7.35 -7.43 -5.80
C ALA A 167 -5.83 -7.34 -6.00
N GLY A 168 -5.19 -8.49 -6.23
CA GLY A 168 -3.80 -8.59 -6.67
C GLY A 168 -2.75 -8.17 -5.63
N TYR A 169 -3.09 -8.28 -4.34
CA TYR A 169 -2.24 -7.82 -3.26
C TYR A 169 -1.82 -8.91 -2.26
N LYS A 170 -2.46 -10.08 -2.30
CA LYS A 170 -2.25 -11.16 -1.33
C LYS A 170 -0.83 -11.72 -1.42
N GLU A 171 -0.19 -11.83 -0.26
CA GLU A 171 1.24 -12.21 -0.14
C GLU A 171 1.48 -13.72 -0.14
N HIS A 172 0.52 -14.51 0.34
CA HIS A 172 0.80 -15.86 0.84
C HIS A 172 0.21 -16.99 -0.01
N HIS A 173 -0.72 -16.69 -0.91
CA HIS A 173 -1.27 -17.70 -1.83
C HIS A 173 -0.60 -17.50 -3.17
N LYS A 174 0.26 -18.45 -3.58
CA LYS A 174 0.93 -18.41 -4.88
C LYS A 174 -0.09 -18.14 -6.00
N GLU A 175 -1.21 -18.83 -5.96
CA GLU A 175 -2.35 -18.68 -6.87
C GLU A 175 -2.92 -17.25 -6.95
N ASP A 176 -2.94 -16.51 -5.84
CA ASP A 176 -3.46 -15.13 -5.82
C ASP A 176 -2.39 -14.10 -6.21
N ALA A 177 -1.11 -14.41 -6.03
CA ALA A 177 -0.01 -13.53 -6.42
C ALA A 177 0.05 -13.37 -7.96
N HIS A 178 -0.32 -14.42 -8.71
CA HIS A 178 -0.42 -14.35 -10.16
C HIS A 178 -1.57 -13.45 -10.65
N LYS A 179 -2.59 -13.21 -9.82
CA LYS A 179 -3.80 -12.54 -10.28
C LYS A 179 -3.59 -11.09 -10.64
N ILE A 180 -2.66 -10.36 -10.01
CA ILE A 180 -2.44 -8.93 -10.35
C ILE A 180 -2.01 -8.74 -11.81
N TYR A 181 -1.34 -9.74 -12.36
CA TYR A 181 -0.73 -9.74 -13.68
C TYR A 181 -1.74 -9.96 -14.81
N SER A 182 -2.77 -10.76 -14.54
CA SER A 182 -3.88 -11.04 -15.46
C SER A 182 -5.15 -10.27 -15.09
N LEU A 183 -5.09 -9.38 -14.10
CA LEU A 183 -6.26 -8.67 -13.60
C LEU A 183 -6.76 -7.68 -14.65
N THR A 184 -8.02 -7.79 -15.06
CA THR A 184 -8.69 -6.75 -15.84
C THR A 184 -9.16 -5.62 -14.92
N VAL A 185 -9.44 -4.45 -15.49
CA VAL A 185 -10.01 -3.33 -14.72
C VAL A 185 -11.38 -3.70 -14.14
N GLU A 186 -12.22 -4.46 -14.87
CA GLU A 186 -13.53 -4.91 -14.39
C GLU A 186 -13.40 -5.82 -13.17
N THR A 187 -12.42 -6.73 -13.20
CA THR A 187 -12.15 -7.61 -12.06
C THR A 187 -11.61 -6.80 -10.89
N PHE A 188 -10.69 -5.85 -11.13
CA PHE A 188 -10.18 -4.97 -10.08
C PHE A 188 -11.31 -4.18 -9.40
N ILE A 189 -12.22 -3.58 -10.19
CA ILE A 189 -13.41 -2.85 -9.70
C ILE A 189 -14.26 -3.75 -8.82
N ARG A 190 -14.67 -4.93 -9.32
CA ARG A 190 -15.48 -5.89 -8.55
C ARG A 190 -14.82 -6.25 -7.22
N GLU A 191 -13.51 -6.46 -7.24
CA GLU A 191 -12.74 -6.84 -6.07
C GLU A 191 -12.55 -5.68 -5.08
N CYS A 192 -12.64 -4.42 -5.52
CA CYS A 192 -12.73 -3.27 -4.62
C CYS A 192 -13.99 -3.30 -3.75
N GLY A 193 -15.10 -3.87 -4.25
CA GLY A 193 -16.33 -4.13 -3.50
C GLY A 193 -16.36 -5.47 -2.75
N ARG A 194 -15.29 -6.29 -2.83
CA ARG A 194 -15.22 -7.55 -2.11
C ARG A 194 -15.05 -7.30 -0.62
N THR A 195 -15.86 -7.96 0.19
CA THR A 195 -15.75 -7.99 1.64
C THR A 195 -15.26 -9.36 2.10
N THR A 196 -14.66 -9.41 3.29
CA THR A 196 -14.23 -10.64 3.94
C THR A 196 -15.02 -10.81 5.22
N ILE A 197 -15.67 -11.95 5.36
CA ILE A 197 -16.56 -12.28 6.48
C ILE A 197 -16.00 -13.52 7.17
N TYR A 198 -15.92 -13.49 8.49
CA TYR A 198 -15.62 -14.67 9.28
C TYR A 198 -16.92 -15.30 9.77
N GLY A 199 -17.03 -16.62 9.69
CA GLY A 199 -18.16 -17.36 10.25
C GLY A 199 -18.40 -17.03 11.73
N ASP A 200 -19.65 -17.22 12.17
CA ASP A 200 -20.13 -16.92 13.51
C ASP A 200 -19.13 -17.38 14.61
N PRO A 201 -18.51 -16.45 15.36
CA PRO A 201 -17.52 -16.80 16.37
C PRO A 201 -18.12 -17.63 17.52
N SER A 202 -19.43 -17.59 17.73
CA SER A 202 -20.14 -18.42 18.72
C SER A 202 -20.28 -19.87 18.27
N LYS A 203 -20.32 -20.11 16.95
CA LYS A 203 -20.17 -21.45 16.36
C LYS A 203 -18.69 -21.79 16.34
N ARG A 204 -18.13 -22.05 17.53
CA ARG A 204 -16.87 -22.78 17.68
C ARG A 204 -17.02 -24.11 16.97
N LEU A 205 -16.65 -24.15 15.69
CA LEU A 205 -16.42 -25.39 14.99
C LEU A 205 -15.45 -26.19 15.87
N VAL A 206 -15.87 -27.40 16.24
CA VAL A 206 -15.16 -28.32 17.14
C VAL A 206 -13.74 -28.61 16.64
N ASN A 207 -13.43 -28.27 15.39
CA ASN A 207 -12.08 -28.20 14.82
C ASN A 207 -11.63 -26.74 14.62
N SER A 208 -10.81 -26.28 15.57
CA SER A 208 -10.29 -24.91 15.75
C SER A 208 -9.42 -24.31 14.63
N ARG A 209 -9.30 -24.97 13.46
CA ARG A 209 -8.32 -24.56 12.43
C ARG A 209 -8.91 -23.82 11.23
N GLU A 210 -10.22 -23.79 11.06
CA GLU A 210 -10.83 -23.13 9.90
C GLU A 210 -12.02 -22.29 10.38
N ARG A 211 -11.75 -21.07 10.85
CA ARG A 211 -12.76 -20.02 10.72
C ARG A 211 -13.04 -19.95 9.23
N GLN A 212 -14.21 -20.43 8.80
CA GLN A 212 -14.61 -20.34 7.40
C GLN A 212 -14.66 -18.87 7.04
N GLN A 213 -13.61 -18.42 6.36
CA GLN A 213 -13.56 -17.13 5.73
C GLN A 213 -14.39 -17.24 4.46
N ARG A 214 -15.43 -16.42 4.35
CA ARG A 214 -16.21 -16.31 3.13
C ARG A 214 -16.06 -14.90 2.56
N ASP A 215 -16.08 -14.80 1.25
CA ASP A 215 -16.09 -13.51 0.56
C ASP A 215 -17.55 -13.08 0.33
N GLY A 216 -17.84 -11.83 0.62
CA GLY A 216 -19.09 -11.16 0.22
C GLY A 216 -18.80 -10.04 -0.77
N TYR A 217 -19.85 -9.44 -1.34
CA TYR A 217 -19.71 -8.34 -2.30
C TYR A 217 -20.85 -7.33 -2.15
N TYR A 218 -20.53 -6.06 -2.35
CA TYR A 218 -21.52 -5.01 -2.62
C TYR A 218 -21.31 -4.41 -4.01
N ASP A 219 -22.35 -3.78 -4.54
CA ASP A 219 -22.29 -3.16 -5.85
C ASP A 219 -21.32 -1.97 -5.84
N SER A 220 -20.24 -2.11 -6.60
CA SER A 220 -19.23 -1.08 -6.77
C SER A 220 -19.77 0.16 -7.45
N SER A 221 -20.87 0.06 -8.21
CA SER A 221 -21.50 1.20 -8.90
C SER A 221 -22.02 2.28 -7.95
N GLU A 222 -22.18 1.94 -6.66
CA GLU A 222 -22.63 2.86 -5.61
C GLU A 222 -21.53 3.80 -5.10
N VAL A 223 -20.28 3.49 -5.41
CA VAL A 223 -19.13 4.28 -4.96
C VAL A 223 -18.85 5.37 -5.98
N GLN A 224 -18.94 6.62 -5.53
CA GLN A 224 -18.74 7.79 -6.40
C GLN A 224 -17.45 8.57 -6.10
N LYS A 225 -16.84 8.32 -4.94
CA LYS A 225 -15.61 8.98 -4.49
C LYS A 225 -14.54 7.97 -4.11
N ALA A 226 -13.28 8.37 -4.29
CA ALA A 226 -12.13 7.61 -3.79
C ALA A 226 -11.04 8.51 -3.20
N LEU A 227 -10.36 8.01 -2.16
CA LEU A 227 -9.04 8.47 -1.76
C LEU A 227 -8.00 7.52 -2.36
N HIS A 228 -7.07 8.04 -3.15
CA HIS A 228 -5.98 7.24 -3.70
C HIS A 228 -4.65 7.64 -3.05
N ILE A 229 -4.13 6.76 -2.20
CA ILE A 229 -2.94 7.03 -1.39
C ILE A 229 -1.72 6.39 -2.05
N PHE A 230 -0.70 7.20 -2.30
CA PHE A 230 0.61 6.74 -2.75
C PHE A 230 1.58 6.72 -1.58
N ARG A 231 2.41 5.71 -1.49
CA ARG A 231 3.55 5.69 -0.58
C ARG A 231 4.81 5.54 -1.42
N ASN A 232 5.95 6.04 -0.96
CA ASN A 232 7.22 5.71 -1.58
C ASN A 232 7.30 4.18 -1.81
N PRO A 233 7.56 3.72 -3.04
CA PRO A 233 7.51 2.30 -3.36
C PRO A 233 8.53 1.50 -2.53
N PHE A 234 9.74 2.02 -2.31
CA PHE A 234 10.76 1.34 -1.49
C PHE A 234 10.30 1.21 -0.04
N ASP A 235 9.72 2.27 0.53
CA ASP A 235 9.20 2.21 1.90
C ASP A 235 7.99 1.30 2.02
N ASN A 236 7.19 1.18 0.96
CA ASN A 236 6.11 0.20 0.92
C ASN A 236 6.65 -1.24 0.91
N LEU A 237 7.69 -1.53 0.12
CA LEU A 237 8.32 -2.86 0.08
C LEU A 237 8.83 -3.28 1.46
N VAL A 238 9.51 -2.38 2.16
CA VAL A 238 9.99 -2.66 3.53
C VAL A 238 8.84 -2.73 4.52
N ALA A 239 7.81 -1.90 4.39
CA ALA A 239 6.61 -2.00 5.22
C ALA A 239 5.93 -3.37 5.08
N ARG A 240 5.90 -3.95 3.88
CA ARG A 240 5.40 -5.31 3.65
C ARG A 240 6.30 -6.38 4.27
N PHE A 241 7.61 -6.21 4.21
CA PHE A 241 8.56 -7.06 4.93
C PHE A 241 8.33 -7.01 6.45
N ASN A 242 8.14 -5.83 7.03
CA ASN A 242 7.79 -5.66 8.43
C ASN A 242 6.43 -6.28 8.78
N ASN A 243 5.45 -6.19 7.88
CA ASN A 243 4.15 -6.84 8.03
C ASN A 243 4.26 -8.37 8.02
N TYR A 244 5.15 -8.94 7.18
CA TYR A 244 5.48 -10.36 7.22
C TYR A 244 5.96 -10.79 8.61
N HIS A 245 6.89 -10.02 9.21
CA HIS A 245 7.36 -10.27 10.56
C HIS A 245 6.24 -10.21 11.60
N PHE A 246 5.41 -9.18 11.54
CA PHE A 246 4.28 -8.99 12.46
C PHE A 246 3.27 -10.13 12.40
N LYS A 247 2.93 -10.61 11.19
CA LYS A 247 2.04 -11.76 11.01
C LYS A 247 2.66 -13.04 11.57
N LYS A 248 3.96 -13.26 11.35
CA LYS A 248 4.67 -14.45 11.84
C LYS A 248 4.83 -14.43 13.36
N SER A 249 5.10 -13.27 13.98
CA SER A 249 5.21 -13.16 15.44
C SER A 249 3.89 -13.39 16.19
N ARG A 250 2.74 -13.23 15.51
CA ARG A 250 1.42 -13.56 16.07
C ARG A 250 1.02 -15.03 15.86
N GLY A 251 1.70 -15.75 14.97
CA GLY A 251 1.45 -17.16 14.71
C GLY A 251 2.48 -18.07 15.39
N SER A 252 2.30 -19.38 15.25
CA SER A 252 3.28 -20.40 15.68
C SER A 252 4.41 -20.64 14.67
N HIS A 253 4.47 -19.84 13.59
CA HIS A 253 5.42 -20.07 12.50
C HIS A 253 6.74 -19.39 12.80
N ARG A 254 7.85 -20.12 12.60
CA ARG A 254 9.19 -19.54 12.66
C ARG A 254 9.34 -18.42 11.62
N VAL A 255 9.89 -17.30 12.06
CA VAL A 255 10.28 -16.20 11.19
C VAL A 255 11.48 -16.67 10.37
N ARG A 256 11.37 -16.65 9.03
CA ARG A 256 12.43 -17.17 8.13
C ARG A 256 13.57 -16.19 7.88
N TYR A 257 13.28 -14.90 7.91
CA TYR A 257 14.22 -13.83 7.58
C TYR A 257 14.44 -12.97 8.82
N GLU A 258 15.64 -12.46 9.05
CA GLU A 258 15.90 -11.54 10.16
C GLU A 258 15.32 -10.16 9.87
N LYS A 259 14.89 -9.43 10.90
CA LYS A 259 14.28 -8.09 10.72
C LYS A 259 15.36 -7.01 10.54
N ASN A 260 16.16 -7.16 9.49
CA ASN A 260 17.27 -6.30 9.10
C ASN A 260 17.40 -6.26 7.57
N ARG A 261 18.40 -5.54 7.07
CA ARG A 261 18.65 -5.36 5.64
C ARG A 261 18.94 -6.68 4.92
N GLU A 262 19.74 -7.55 5.51
CA GLU A 262 20.11 -8.84 4.95
C GLU A 262 18.89 -9.76 4.82
N GLY A 263 18.05 -9.81 5.86
CA GLY A 263 16.80 -10.55 5.85
C GLY A 263 15.78 -10.00 4.85
N PHE A 264 15.71 -8.68 4.67
CA PHE A 264 14.88 -8.08 3.62
C PHE A 264 15.35 -8.49 2.22
N ARG A 265 16.67 -8.47 1.96
CA ARG A 265 17.24 -8.93 0.69
C ARG A 265 16.95 -10.40 0.43
N ALA A 266 17.10 -11.26 1.44
CA ALA A 266 16.75 -12.67 1.35
C ALA A 266 15.24 -12.88 1.08
N PHE A 267 14.38 -12.11 1.77
CA PHE A 267 12.94 -12.11 1.52
C PHE A 267 12.62 -11.74 0.06
N CYS A 268 13.26 -10.69 -0.46
CA CYS A 268 13.08 -10.25 -1.83
C CYS A 268 13.57 -11.28 -2.85
N HIS A 269 14.76 -11.85 -2.63
CA HIS A 269 15.31 -12.91 -3.47
C HIS A 269 14.34 -14.10 -3.58
N ASP A 270 13.81 -14.58 -2.45
CA ASP A 270 12.88 -15.71 -2.45
C ASP A 270 11.54 -15.38 -3.13
N ARG A 271 11.08 -14.13 -3.05
CA ARG A 271 9.87 -13.67 -3.75
C ARG A 271 10.05 -13.59 -5.26
N ASN A 272 11.26 -13.24 -5.66
CA ASN A 272 11.70 -13.06 -7.04
C ASN A 272 11.93 -14.39 -7.78
N ALA A 273 12.13 -15.50 -7.06
CA ALA A 273 12.45 -16.81 -7.64
C ALA A 273 11.43 -17.30 -8.68
N ASP A 274 10.14 -17.04 -8.45
CA ASP A 274 9.06 -17.49 -9.33
C ASP A 274 8.63 -16.42 -10.35
N PHE A 275 9.39 -15.33 -10.53
CA PHE A 275 8.97 -14.20 -11.37
C PHE A 275 8.85 -14.55 -12.85
N ASP A 276 9.85 -15.19 -13.46
CA ASP A 276 9.76 -15.47 -14.90
C ASP A 276 8.56 -16.40 -15.21
N GLU A 277 8.19 -17.27 -14.28
CA GLU A 277 6.95 -18.04 -14.33
C GLU A 277 5.71 -17.17 -14.16
N LYS A 278 5.66 -16.33 -13.13
CA LYS A 278 4.54 -15.41 -12.84
C LYS A 278 4.23 -14.45 -14.00
N TYR A 279 5.25 -14.05 -14.76
CA TYR A 279 5.19 -13.02 -15.80
C TYR A 279 5.26 -13.58 -17.23
N ARG A 280 5.12 -14.90 -17.37
CA ARG A 280 5.13 -15.56 -18.67
C ARG A 280 4.02 -15.03 -19.58
N ASP A 281 2.82 -14.85 -19.01
CA ASP A 281 1.61 -14.53 -19.77
C ASP A 281 1.29 -13.03 -19.82
N ILE A 282 2.12 -12.18 -19.23
CA ILE A 282 1.97 -10.74 -19.33
C ILE A 282 2.68 -10.24 -20.58
N GLU A 283 1.96 -9.46 -21.37
CA GLU A 283 2.49 -8.68 -22.48
C GLU A 283 3.36 -7.51 -21.98
N MET A 284 4.51 -7.84 -21.40
CA MET A 284 5.57 -6.91 -21.03
C MET A 284 6.72 -7.03 -22.01
N THR A 285 7.18 -5.89 -22.52
CA THR A 285 8.38 -5.86 -23.35
C THR A 285 9.58 -6.40 -22.57
N ASN A 286 10.51 -7.06 -23.26
CA ASN A 286 11.74 -7.55 -22.64
C ASN A 286 12.51 -6.42 -21.94
N VAL A 287 12.44 -5.19 -22.46
CA VAL A 287 13.05 -4.02 -21.83
C VAL A 287 12.49 -3.77 -20.43
N VAL A 288 11.17 -3.82 -20.26
CA VAL A 288 10.53 -3.64 -18.94
C VAL A 288 10.88 -4.79 -18.00
N LYS A 289 10.91 -6.03 -18.49
CA LYS A 289 11.33 -7.20 -17.70
C LYS A 289 12.77 -7.04 -17.18
N GLU A 290 13.69 -6.64 -18.05
CA GLU A 290 15.09 -6.42 -17.68
C GLU A 290 15.29 -5.23 -16.74
N LEU A 291 14.51 -4.15 -16.89
CA LEU A 291 14.54 -3.02 -15.95
C LEU A 291 13.96 -3.43 -14.58
N ALA A 292 12.86 -4.17 -14.56
CA ALA A 292 12.29 -4.69 -13.34
C ALA A 292 13.32 -5.52 -12.58
N LYS A 293 14.00 -6.47 -13.25
CA LYS A 293 15.03 -7.34 -12.65
C LYS A 293 16.20 -6.59 -11.99
N ARG A 294 16.43 -5.32 -12.33
CA ARG A 294 17.44 -4.46 -11.69
C ARG A 294 16.99 -3.85 -10.36
N THR A 295 15.70 -3.86 -10.08
CA THR A 295 15.14 -3.31 -8.84
C THR A 295 15.18 -4.38 -7.74
N ILE A 296 15.52 -4.00 -6.51
CA ILE A 296 15.34 -4.88 -5.36
C ILE A 296 13.86 -5.28 -5.21
N CYS A 297 13.59 -6.54 -4.89
CA CYS A 297 12.21 -7.02 -4.69
C CYS A 297 11.30 -6.85 -5.93
N TYR A 298 11.85 -6.98 -7.14
CA TYR A 298 11.16 -6.64 -8.37
C TYR A 298 9.77 -7.28 -8.59
N ASP A 299 9.48 -8.48 -8.05
CA ASP A 299 8.12 -9.05 -8.05
C ASP A 299 7.13 -8.13 -7.32
N ASN A 300 7.45 -7.72 -6.09
CA ASN A 300 6.60 -6.82 -5.32
C ASN A 300 6.60 -5.39 -5.90
N ALA A 301 7.73 -4.91 -6.44
CA ALA A 301 7.81 -3.58 -7.05
C ALA A 301 6.91 -3.47 -8.29
N MET A 302 6.93 -4.49 -9.14
CA MET A 302 6.05 -4.57 -10.30
C MET A 302 4.59 -4.75 -9.89
N ALA A 303 4.31 -5.59 -8.88
CA ALA A 303 2.95 -5.72 -8.35
C ALA A 303 2.41 -4.37 -7.79
N TYR A 304 3.26 -3.59 -7.12
CA TYR A 304 2.94 -2.23 -6.66
C TYR A 304 2.55 -1.33 -7.84
N VAL A 305 3.39 -1.26 -8.88
CA VAL A 305 3.13 -0.45 -10.09
C VAL A 305 1.84 -0.87 -10.78
N LEU A 306 1.66 -2.17 -11.03
CA LEU A 306 0.49 -2.69 -11.72
C LEU A 306 -0.80 -2.44 -10.93
N TRP A 307 -0.76 -2.58 -9.60
CA TRP A 307 -1.90 -2.27 -8.75
C TRP A 307 -2.30 -0.80 -8.83
N HIS A 308 -1.33 0.13 -8.79
CA HIS A 308 -1.61 1.55 -8.93
C HIS A 308 -2.14 1.89 -10.33
N ASN A 309 -1.62 1.26 -11.39
CA ASN A 309 -2.17 1.41 -12.75
C ASN A 309 -3.64 0.96 -12.80
N ARG A 310 -4.00 -0.17 -12.20
CA ARG A 310 -5.40 -0.61 -12.12
C ARG A 310 -6.28 0.31 -11.30
N ALA A 311 -5.77 0.90 -10.23
CA ALA A 311 -6.49 1.92 -9.47
C ALA A 311 -6.77 3.19 -10.31
N PHE A 312 -5.82 3.62 -11.14
CA PHE A 312 -6.03 4.73 -12.09
C PHE A 312 -7.06 4.39 -13.16
N GLU A 313 -6.97 3.21 -13.78
CA GLU A 313 -7.96 2.76 -14.75
C GLU A 313 -9.36 2.65 -14.14
N THR A 314 -9.45 2.19 -12.89
CA THR A 314 -10.70 2.11 -12.12
C THR A 314 -11.32 3.49 -11.92
N ARG A 315 -10.52 4.49 -11.50
CA ARG A 315 -10.95 5.89 -11.40
C ARG A 315 -11.55 6.36 -12.71
N ASP A 316 -10.85 6.15 -13.83
CA ASP A 316 -11.26 6.67 -15.14
C ASP A 316 -12.51 5.94 -15.66
N ARG A 317 -12.56 4.61 -15.49
CA ARG A 317 -13.67 3.75 -15.93
C ARG A 317 -14.96 4.03 -15.17
N MET A 318 -14.88 4.21 -13.86
CA MET A 318 -16.02 4.50 -12.98
C MET A 318 -16.31 6.00 -12.85
N LYS A 319 -15.44 6.87 -13.38
CA LYS A 319 -15.52 8.33 -13.24
C LYS A 319 -15.56 8.80 -11.77
N LEU A 320 -14.76 8.16 -10.92
CA LEU A 320 -14.71 8.47 -9.49
C LEU A 320 -14.15 9.88 -9.26
N ASN A 321 -14.85 10.69 -8.48
CA ASN A 321 -14.27 11.91 -7.93
C ASN A 321 -13.16 11.49 -6.93
N THR A 322 -11.90 11.73 -7.28
CA THR A 322 -10.77 11.12 -6.56
C THR A 322 -9.82 12.15 -6.03
N LEU A 323 -9.54 12.10 -4.72
CA LEU A 323 -8.46 12.86 -4.10
C LEU A 323 -7.20 11.98 -4.03
N GLN A 324 -6.14 12.42 -4.70
CA GLN A 324 -4.83 11.76 -4.73
C GLN A 324 -3.83 12.50 -3.85
N PHE A 325 -3.09 11.77 -3.01
CA PHE A 325 -2.01 12.36 -2.21
C PHE A 325 -0.95 11.32 -1.84
N ARG A 326 0.21 11.82 -1.40
CA ARG A 326 1.30 10.97 -0.92
C ARG A 326 1.20 10.80 0.59
N TYR A 327 1.46 9.61 1.08
CA TYR A 327 1.50 9.31 2.51
C TYR A 327 2.53 10.19 3.24
N GLU A 328 3.64 10.52 2.56
CA GLU A 328 4.67 11.43 3.06
C GLU A 328 4.19 12.90 3.20
N ASP A 329 3.06 13.27 2.60
CA ASP A 329 2.48 14.60 2.77
C ASP A 329 1.98 14.81 4.22
N TYR A 330 1.69 13.74 4.99
CA TYR A 330 1.43 13.88 6.43
C TYR A 330 2.64 14.35 7.24
N GLU A 331 3.85 14.10 6.76
CA GLU A 331 5.08 14.54 7.44
C GLU A 331 5.41 15.99 7.09
N THR A 332 5.36 16.30 5.80
CA THR A 332 5.92 17.55 5.26
C THR A 332 4.88 18.63 5.00
N LYS A 333 3.59 18.24 4.86
CA LYS A 333 2.48 19.11 4.45
C LYS A 333 1.21 18.81 5.23
N PHE A 334 1.34 18.49 6.51
CA PHE A 334 0.20 18.08 7.34
C PHE A 334 -0.93 19.12 7.34
N GLY A 335 -0.57 20.40 7.56
CA GLY A 335 -1.51 21.52 7.60
C GLY A 335 -2.24 21.80 6.28
N GLU A 336 -1.76 21.27 5.16
CA GLU A 336 -2.46 21.34 3.86
C GLU A 336 -3.27 20.06 3.60
N THR A 337 -2.69 18.91 3.94
CA THR A 337 -3.24 17.58 3.65
C THR A 337 -4.53 17.33 4.41
N LEU A 338 -4.55 17.60 5.72
CA LEU A 338 -5.71 17.34 6.57
C LEU A 338 -6.93 18.19 6.18
N PRO A 339 -6.85 19.53 6.04
CA PRO A 339 -8.00 20.34 5.61
C PRO A 339 -8.50 19.93 4.22
N ARG A 340 -7.60 19.53 3.31
CA ARG A 340 -7.98 19.07 1.97
C ARG A 340 -8.75 17.75 2.02
N LEU A 341 -8.35 16.82 2.89
CA LEU A 341 -9.08 15.56 3.13
C LEU A 341 -10.47 15.83 3.71
N LEU A 342 -10.56 16.64 4.77
CA LEU A 342 -11.82 17.01 5.42
C LEU A 342 -12.80 17.67 4.44
N LYS A 343 -12.31 18.65 3.67
CA LYS A 343 -13.11 19.33 2.63
C LYS A 343 -13.60 18.38 1.54
N PHE A 344 -12.75 17.47 1.07
CA PHE A 344 -13.14 16.50 0.02
C PHE A 344 -14.23 15.53 0.49
N LEU A 345 -14.16 15.13 1.76
CA LEU A 345 -15.11 14.22 2.39
C LEU A 345 -16.37 14.91 2.92
N ASP A 346 -16.39 16.25 2.91
CA ASP A 346 -17.45 17.04 3.53
C ASP A 346 -17.67 16.66 5.00
N LEU A 347 -16.55 16.56 5.75
CA LEU A 347 -16.53 16.21 7.15
C LEU A 347 -15.99 17.37 7.99
N PRO A 348 -16.58 17.65 9.16
CA PRO A 348 -16.10 18.69 10.07
C PRO A 348 -14.86 18.22 10.84
N GLU A 349 -13.99 19.16 11.19
CA GLU A 349 -12.95 18.96 12.20
C GLU A 349 -13.56 19.16 13.60
N ARG A 350 -13.50 18.14 14.45
CA ARG A 350 -14.06 18.11 15.80
C ARG A 350 -13.07 17.70 16.90
N GLY A 351 -11.93 17.14 16.53
CA GLY A 351 -10.95 16.57 17.46
C GLY A 351 -9.52 16.95 17.11
N THR A 352 -8.60 16.68 18.04
CA THR A 352 -7.17 16.93 17.84
C THR A 352 -6.56 15.86 16.94
N PRO A 353 -5.78 16.23 15.91
CA PRO A 353 -5.15 15.26 15.04
C PRO A 353 -4.20 14.30 15.75
N LEU A 354 -4.14 13.05 15.27
CA LEU A 354 -3.14 12.09 15.74
C LEU A 354 -1.75 12.53 15.30
N GLU A 355 -0.78 12.46 16.22
CA GLU A 355 0.62 12.69 15.89
C GLU A 355 1.05 11.77 14.76
N PHE A 356 1.63 12.35 13.71
CA PHE A 356 2.28 11.58 12.65
C PHE A 356 3.70 11.25 13.11
N HIS A 357 3.96 9.98 13.40
CA HIS A 357 5.33 9.52 13.66
C HIS A 357 6.10 9.42 12.34
N ALA A 358 6.81 10.50 12.05
CA ALA A 358 7.79 10.59 10.97
C ALA A 358 8.92 9.55 11.13
N GLY A 359 9.69 9.31 10.06
CA GLY A 359 10.90 8.48 10.16
C GLY A 359 10.71 6.99 9.89
N HIS A 360 9.55 6.57 9.37
CA HIS A 360 9.43 5.27 8.68
C HIS A 360 9.95 5.32 7.24
N HIS A 361 11.03 6.07 7.03
CA HIS A 361 11.83 6.03 5.81
C HIS A 361 12.86 4.94 6.01
N TYR A 362 12.69 3.84 5.31
CA TYR A 362 13.44 2.60 5.57
C TYR A 362 14.79 2.59 4.85
N PHE A 363 15.48 3.72 4.83
CA PHE A 363 16.75 3.91 4.12
C PHE A 363 17.85 2.96 4.61
N ASP A 364 17.71 2.36 5.80
CA ASP A 364 18.60 1.35 6.34
C ASP A 364 18.46 -0.03 5.66
N TYR A 365 17.37 -0.28 4.93
CA TYR A 365 17.10 -1.55 4.23
C TYR A 365 17.59 -1.58 2.78
N TYR A 366 17.94 -0.43 2.20
CA TYR A 366 18.36 -0.30 0.80
C TYR A 366 19.52 0.69 0.64
N THR A 367 20.22 0.61 -0.47
CA THR A 367 21.34 1.51 -0.79
C THR A 367 20.94 2.59 -1.78
N GLN A 368 21.87 3.48 -2.09
CA GLN A 368 21.71 4.43 -3.19
C GLN A 368 21.75 3.77 -4.58
N GLU A 369 22.29 2.54 -4.68
CA GLU A 369 22.34 1.78 -5.94
C GLU A 369 21.05 0.99 -6.19
N ASP A 370 20.40 0.54 -5.11
CA ASP A 370 19.07 -0.08 -5.12
C ASP A 370 18.00 0.95 -5.54
#